data_AF-A0A7K3F509-F1
#
_entry.id   AF-A0A7K3F509-F1
#
_cell.length_a   1.000
_cell.length_b   1.000
_cell.length_c   1.000
_cell.angle_alpha   90.00
_cell.angle_beta   90.00
_cell.angle_gamma   90.00
#
_symmetry.space_group_name_H-M   'P 1'
#
loop_
_entity.id
_entity.type
_entity.pdbx_description
1 polymer ?
#
loop_
_entity_poly.entity_id
_entity_poly.type
_entity_poly.pdbx_seq_one_letter_code
_entity_poly.pdbx_strand_id
1 'polypeptide(L)'
;MTAVEETIEVAVSVRAAYDQWTQFKSFPRFTDTVLRVEQVRPALVLWVVGRGPLRREYATEIVEQVPDSHLVWRSLGRGPRQRGEVRFRAAGEGRTAITVRVWAEPRGPVGLLAAVPGLARRMVRRELTNFGRFIEGHGEAGGGWRGTIRGGQVRPQEPEPPRSRVAGWPVG
;
A
#
# COMPACT_ATOMS: atom_id res chain seq x y z
N MET A 1 3.86 -20.89 8.60
CA MET A 1 3.46 -19.50 8.24
C MET A 1 2.25 -19.61 7.32
N THR A 2 1.17 -18.90 7.60
CA THR A 2 0.02 -18.84 6.69
C THR A 2 0.12 -17.56 5.86
N ALA A 3 -0.10 -17.69 4.56
CA ALA A 3 -0.11 -16.58 3.61
C ALA A 3 -1.52 -16.43 3.05
N VAL A 4 -1.97 -15.18 2.93
CA VAL A 4 -3.20 -14.81 2.22
C VAL A 4 -2.80 -13.94 1.05
N GLU A 5 -3.36 -14.25 -0.11
CA GLU A 5 -3.15 -13.50 -1.34
C GLU A 5 -4.48 -13.17 -1.99
N GLU A 6 -4.64 -11.92 -2.38
CA GLU A 6 -5.79 -11.45 -3.12
C GLU A 6 -5.38 -10.46 -4.19
N THR A 7 -6.13 -10.45 -5.29
CA THR A 7 -5.91 -9.53 -6.41
C THR A 7 -7.24 -8.94 -6.85
N ILE A 8 -7.20 -7.65 -7.17
CA ILE A 8 -8.29 -6.93 -7.84
C ILE A 8 -7.74 -6.19 -9.06
N GLU A 9 -8.61 -5.84 -9.99
CA GLU A 9 -8.31 -4.90 -11.07
C GLU A 9 -9.09 -3.60 -10.83
N VAL A 10 -8.45 -2.47 -11.13
CA VAL A 10 -9.04 -1.13 -11.03
C VAL A 10 -8.87 -0.36 -12.33
N ALA A 11 -9.85 0.47 -12.68
CA ALA A 11 -9.87 1.31 -13.88
C ALA A 11 -9.08 2.62 -13.73
N VAL A 12 -7.86 2.53 -13.20
CA VAL A 12 -6.91 3.65 -13.14
C VAL A 12 -5.51 3.21 -13.56
N SER A 13 -4.68 4.18 -13.96
CA SER A 13 -3.27 3.93 -14.27
C SER A 13 -2.49 3.40 -13.06
N VAL A 14 -1.41 2.65 -13.32
CA VAL A 14 -0.53 2.10 -12.27
C VAL A 14 -0.04 3.21 -11.34
N ARG A 15 0.29 4.35 -11.94
CA ARG A 15 0.74 5.55 -11.24
C ARG A 15 -0.30 6.09 -10.26
N ALA A 16 -1.55 6.22 -10.71
CA ALA A 16 -2.63 6.67 -9.84
C ALA A 16 -2.90 5.67 -8.70
N ALA A 17 -2.92 4.36 -9.01
CA ALA A 17 -3.09 3.30 -8.02
C ALA A 17 -2.00 3.34 -6.94
N TYR A 18 -0.74 3.46 -7.36
CA TYR A 18 0.40 3.53 -6.46
C TYR A 18 0.40 4.81 -5.61
N ASP A 19 0.19 5.98 -6.22
CA ASP A 19 0.15 7.26 -5.52
C ASP A 19 -0.94 7.28 -4.45
N GLN A 20 -2.14 6.80 -4.78
CA GLN A 20 -3.23 6.72 -3.81
C GLN A 20 -2.95 5.71 -2.70
N TRP A 21 -2.38 4.55 -3.02
CA TRP A 21 -2.06 3.53 -2.01
C TRP A 21 -1.04 4.03 -0.98
N THR A 22 -0.06 4.82 -1.42
CA THR A 22 0.99 5.35 -0.53
C THR A 22 0.54 6.56 0.29
N GLN A 23 -0.64 7.11 0.03
CA GLN A 23 -1.28 8.10 0.91
C GLN A 23 -1.95 7.42 2.12
N PHE A 24 -1.16 6.81 3.02
CA PHE A 24 -1.70 5.97 4.09
C PHE A 24 -2.78 6.63 4.98
N LYS A 25 -2.73 7.95 5.14
CA LYS A 25 -3.73 8.73 5.90
C LYS A 25 -5.15 8.68 5.29
N SER A 26 -5.30 8.27 4.03
CA SER A 26 -6.60 8.12 3.38
C SER A 26 -7.28 6.79 3.69
N PHE A 27 -6.58 5.81 4.30
CA PHE A 27 -7.14 4.47 4.56
C PHE A 27 -8.47 4.50 5.33
N PRO A 28 -8.64 5.29 6.41
CA PRO A 28 -9.92 5.37 7.12
C PRO A 28 -11.12 5.84 6.26
N ARG A 29 -10.88 6.40 5.06
CA ARG A 29 -11.95 6.84 4.15
C ARG A 29 -12.60 5.70 3.38
N PHE A 30 -11.91 4.58 3.20
CA PHE A 30 -12.42 3.42 2.46
C PHE A 30 -12.48 2.13 3.29
N THR A 31 -11.86 2.11 4.46
CA THR A 31 -11.91 0.94 5.36
C THR A 31 -12.40 1.28 6.75
N ASP A 32 -13.34 0.48 7.23
CA ASP A 32 -13.81 0.49 8.62
C ASP A 32 -12.82 -0.13 9.60
N THR A 33 -11.88 -0.94 9.11
CA THR A 33 -10.92 -1.66 9.93
C THR A 33 -9.81 -0.75 10.41
N VAL A 34 -9.42 0.25 9.62
CA VAL A 34 -8.40 1.24 9.98
C VAL A 34 -9.07 2.50 10.47
N LEU A 35 -8.88 2.83 11.75
CA LEU A 35 -9.45 4.03 12.36
C LEU A 35 -8.58 5.26 12.15
N ARG A 36 -7.25 5.09 12.22
CA ARG A 36 -6.29 6.18 12.10
C ARG A 36 -4.95 5.66 11.61
N VAL A 37 -4.27 6.47 10.81
CA VAL A 37 -2.90 6.23 10.37
C VAL A 37 -2.05 7.47 10.60
N GLU A 38 -0.87 7.28 11.16
CA GLU A 38 0.11 8.32 11.39
C GLU A 38 1.47 7.92 10.81
N GLN A 39 1.93 8.65 9.80
CA GLN A 39 3.26 8.43 9.23
C GLN A 39 4.28 9.27 10.02
N VAL A 40 5.02 8.61 10.90
CA VAL A 40 5.99 9.24 11.81
C VAL A 40 7.28 9.60 11.06
N ARG A 41 7.67 8.75 10.11
CA ARG A 41 8.83 8.92 9.20
C ARG A 41 8.50 8.30 7.84
N PRO A 42 9.27 8.56 6.77
CA PRO A 42 8.98 7.97 5.45
C PRO A 42 8.74 6.46 5.48
N ALA A 43 9.55 5.72 6.23
CA ALA A 43 9.43 4.27 6.38
C ALA A 43 8.70 3.79 7.65
N LEU A 44 8.21 4.67 8.53
CA LEU A 44 7.60 4.28 9.80
C LEU A 44 6.16 4.78 9.89
N VAL A 45 5.22 3.84 9.98
CA VAL A 45 3.78 4.12 10.00
C VAL A 45 3.16 3.50 11.25
N LEU A 46 2.41 4.29 12.00
CA LEU A 46 1.59 3.86 13.13
C LEU A 46 0.15 3.67 12.67
N TRP A 47 -0.41 2.51 13.01
CA TRP A 47 -1.77 2.12 12.66
C TRP A 47 -2.61 1.97 13.91
N VAL A 48 -3.82 2.53 13.88
CA VAL A 48 -4.89 2.25 14.84
C VAL A 48 -5.98 1.49 14.09
N VAL A 49 -6.23 0.25 14.50
CA VAL A 49 -7.18 -0.67 13.83
C VAL A 49 -8.18 -1.27 14.80
N GLY A 50 -9.29 -1.79 14.27
CA GLY A 50 -10.35 -2.43 15.05
C GLY A 50 -11.27 -1.43 15.74
N ARG A 51 -12.31 -1.92 16.42
CA ARG A 51 -13.29 -1.08 17.16
C ARG A 51 -13.55 -1.67 18.54
N GLY A 52 -13.97 -0.81 19.47
CA GLY A 52 -14.33 -1.21 20.83
C GLY A 52 -13.19 -1.97 21.53
N PRO A 53 -13.49 -3.06 22.24
CA PRO A 53 -12.48 -3.87 22.95
C PRO A 53 -11.41 -4.51 22.05
N LEU A 54 -11.63 -4.55 20.73
CA LEU A 54 -10.70 -5.11 19.75
C LEU A 54 -9.78 -4.05 19.13
N ARG A 55 -9.86 -2.79 19.59
CA ARG A 55 -8.96 -1.72 19.12
C ARG A 55 -7.52 -2.07 19.45
N ARG A 56 -6.63 -1.91 18.47
CA ARG A 56 -5.19 -2.17 18.59
C ARG A 56 -4.38 -1.08 17.89
N GLU A 57 -3.22 -0.81 18.46
CA GLU A 57 -2.24 0.10 17.90
C GLU A 57 -0.95 -0.67 17.63
N TYR A 58 -0.37 -0.48 16.45
CA TYR A 58 0.89 -1.12 16.09
C TYR A 58 1.65 -0.30 15.06
N ALA A 59 2.97 -0.44 15.10
CA ALA A 59 3.88 0.18 14.15
C ALA A 59 4.22 -0.80 13.01
N THR A 60 4.40 -0.27 11.82
CA THR A 60 4.97 -0.99 10.67
C THR A 60 6.13 -0.21 10.10
N GLU A 61 7.14 -0.94 9.66
CA GLU A 61 8.24 -0.43 8.86
C GLU A 61 8.02 -0.79 7.38
N ILE A 62 8.16 0.19 6.49
CA ILE A 62 8.25 -0.02 5.05
C ILE A 62 9.68 -0.45 4.75
N VAL A 63 9.84 -1.73 4.40
CA VAL A 63 11.16 -2.34 4.15
C VAL A 63 11.63 -2.02 2.73
N GLU A 64 10.69 -2.04 1.79
CA GLU A 64 10.94 -1.75 0.39
C GLU A 64 9.77 -0.96 -0.19
N GLN A 65 10.10 0.05 -0.99
CA GLN A 65 9.12 0.83 -1.72
C GLN A 65 9.73 1.21 -3.05
N VAL A 66 9.09 0.79 -4.14
CA VAL A 66 9.48 1.13 -5.50
C VAL A 66 8.25 1.71 -6.21
N PRO A 67 8.29 3.00 -6.61
CA PRO A 67 7.22 3.63 -7.34
C PRO A 67 6.68 2.78 -8.49
N ASP A 68 5.37 2.76 -8.64
CA ASP A 68 4.63 2.08 -9.70
C ASP A 68 4.86 0.56 -9.78
N SER A 69 5.52 -0.05 -8.78
CA SER A 69 5.86 -1.46 -8.76
C SER A 69 5.33 -2.16 -7.52
N HIS A 70 5.86 -1.83 -6.34
CA HIS A 70 5.52 -2.55 -5.13
C HIS A 70 5.90 -1.81 -3.84
N LEU A 71 5.29 -2.25 -2.75
CA LEU A 71 5.61 -1.83 -1.39
C LEU A 71 5.57 -3.04 -0.45
N VAL A 72 6.64 -3.22 0.31
CA VAL A 72 6.80 -4.30 1.30
C VAL A 72 6.90 -3.69 2.68
N TRP A 73 6.16 -4.24 3.62
CA TRP A 73 6.19 -3.81 5.02
C TRP A 73 6.31 -4.98 5.99
N ARG A 74 6.72 -4.67 7.21
CA ARG A 74 6.68 -5.58 8.36
C ARG A 74 6.20 -4.85 9.60
N SER A 75 5.48 -5.53 10.48
CA SER A 75 5.16 -4.99 11.79
C SER A 75 6.38 -4.93 12.71
N LEU A 76 6.38 -3.96 13.61
CA LEU A 76 7.40 -3.77 14.63
C LEU A 76 6.85 -4.08 16.02
N GLY A 77 7.76 -4.37 16.95
CA GLY A 77 7.45 -4.52 18.37
C GLY A 77 6.80 -5.86 18.74
N ARG A 78 6.09 -5.87 19.88
CA ARG A 78 5.46 -7.07 20.46
C ARG A 78 4.02 -7.33 19.96
N GLY A 79 3.56 -6.54 18.98
CA GLY A 79 2.25 -6.71 18.36
C GLY A 79 2.18 -7.94 17.43
N PRO A 80 1.08 -8.09 16.66
CA PRO A 80 1.00 -9.15 15.67
C PRO A 80 2.17 -9.12 14.71
N ARG A 81 2.89 -10.24 14.57
CA ARG A 81 3.98 -10.39 13.60
C ARG A 81 3.38 -10.66 12.23
N GLN A 82 3.36 -9.61 11.41
CA GLN A 82 2.89 -9.66 10.04
C GLN A 82 3.89 -9.00 9.11
N ARG A 83 4.02 -9.58 7.93
CA ARG A 83 4.71 -9.02 6.78
C ARG A 83 3.69 -8.94 5.66
N GLY A 84 3.78 -7.92 4.84
CA GLY A 84 2.99 -7.90 3.62
C GLY A 84 3.72 -7.26 2.46
N GLU A 85 3.14 -7.46 1.30
CA GLU A 85 3.56 -6.91 0.03
C GLU A 85 2.32 -6.51 -0.75
N VAL A 86 2.34 -5.32 -1.34
CA VAL A 86 1.42 -4.90 -2.39
C VAL A 86 2.21 -4.77 -3.69
N ARG A 87 1.66 -5.28 -4.78
CA ARG A 87 2.21 -5.15 -6.13
C ARG A 87 1.20 -4.49 -7.04
N PHE A 88 1.70 -3.64 -7.92
CA PHE A 88 0.93 -2.95 -8.95
C PHE A 88 1.47 -3.40 -10.31
N ARG A 89 0.58 -3.82 -11.21
CA ARG A 89 0.92 -4.20 -12.58
C ARG A 89 -0.11 -3.65 -13.53
N ALA A 90 0.32 -3.24 -14.73
CA ALA A 90 -0.61 -2.88 -15.78
C ALA A 90 -1.49 -4.09 -16.15
N ALA A 91 -2.80 -3.86 -16.29
CA ALA A 91 -3.79 -4.87 -16.66
C ALA A 91 -4.51 -4.52 -17.97
N GLY A 92 -3.87 -3.69 -18.80
CA GLY A 92 -4.45 -3.09 -20.01
C GLY A 92 -4.39 -1.58 -19.95
N GLU A 93 -4.90 -0.94 -20.99
CA GLU A 93 -4.90 0.53 -21.12
C GLU A 93 -5.71 1.17 -19.99
N GLY A 94 -5.06 2.04 -19.20
CA GLY A 94 -5.69 2.72 -18.07
C GLY A 94 -6.15 1.79 -16.93
N ARG A 95 -5.68 0.54 -16.87
CA ARG A 95 -6.08 -0.44 -15.83
C ARG A 95 -4.89 -0.97 -15.05
N THR A 96 -5.13 -1.28 -13.78
CA THR A 96 -4.09 -1.80 -12.88
C THR A 96 -4.60 -3.02 -12.11
N ALA A 97 -3.82 -4.09 -12.13
CA ALA A 97 -3.96 -5.20 -11.21
C ALA A 97 -3.19 -4.89 -9.92
N ILE A 98 -3.90 -4.94 -8.79
CA ILE A 98 -3.35 -4.74 -7.45
C ILE A 98 -3.40 -6.08 -6.72
N THR A 99 -2.22 -6.62 -6.41
CA THR A 99 -2.08 -7.88 -5.67
C THR A 99 -1.54 -7.58 -4.27
N VAL A 100 -2.25 -8.03 -3.23
CA VAL A 100 -1.80 -7.96 -1.84
C VAL A 100 -1.54 -9.36 -1.30
N ARG A 101 -0.34 -9.54 -0.74
CA ARG A 101 0.08 -10.74 -0.02
C ARG A 101 0.37 -10.37 1.43
N VAL A 102 -0.19 -11.13 2.36
CA VAL A 102 0.06 -10.95 3.80
C VAL A 102 0.46 -12.29 4.40
N TRP A 103 1.61 -12.29 5.07
CA TRP A 103 2.11 -13.39 5.88
C TRP A 103 1.92 -13.05 7.35
N ALA A 104 1.24 -13.90 8.09
CA ALA A 104 1.05 -13.75 9.53
C ALA A 104 1.62 -14.95 10.28
N GLU A 105 2.21 -14.70 11.44
CA GLU A 105 2.51 -15.77 12.39
C GLU A 105 1.23 -16.22 13.10
N PRO A 106 1.02 -17.54 13.27
CA PRO A 106 -0.14 -18.06 13.99
C PRO A 106 -0.21 -17.60 15.46
N ARG A 107 0.96 -17.28 16.05
CA ARG A 107 1.07 -16.84 17.44
C ARG A 107 1.02 -15.32 17.52
N GLY A 108 -0.13 -14.80 17.96
CA GLY A 108 -0.32 -13.38 18.22
C GLY A 108 -1.81 -12.97 18.19
N PRO A 109 -2.14 -11.71 18.51
CA PRO A 109 -3.53 -11.24 18.62
C PRO A 109 -4.34 -11.24 17.31
N VAL A 110 -3.73 -11.61 16.18
CA VAL A 110 -4.40 -11.93 14.91
C VAL A 110 -5.03 -13.34 14.94
N GLY A 111 -4.82 -14.11 16.01
CA GLY A 111 -5.33 -15.47 16.20
C GLY A 111 -6.86 -15.60 16.03
N LEU A 112 -7.63 -14.54 16.24
CA LEU A 112 -9.08 -14.55 15.97
C LEU A 112 -9.39 -14.73 14.47
N LEU A 113 -8.52 -14.28 13.57
CA LEU A 113 -8.66 -14.41 12.13
C LEU A 113 -8.18 -15.77 11.60
N ALA A 114 -7.30 -16.43 12.36
CA ALA A 114 -6.80 -17.77 12.07
C ALA A 114 -7.77 -18.88 12.51
N ALA A 115 -8.70 -18.59 13.43
CA ALA A 115 -9.68 -19.55 13.95
C ALA A 115 -10.81 -19.88 12.96
N VAL A 116 -11.12 -18.99 12.01
CA VAL A 116 -12.17 -19.20 11.01
C VAL A 116 -11.54 -19.42 9.63
N PRO A 117 -11.71 -20.61 9.02
CA PRO A 117 -11.20 -20.89 7.69
C PRO A 117 -11.63 -19.83 6.66
N GLY A 118 -10.64 -19.28 5.94
CA GLY A 118 -10.86 -18.31 4.86
C GLY A 118 -11.28 -16.90 5.29
N LEU A 119 -11.43 -16.62 6.59
CA LEU A 119 -11.86 -15.29 7.05
C LEU A 119 -10.83 -14.20 6.71
N ALA A 120 -9.54 -14.47 6.94
CA ALA A 120 -8.46 -13.54 6.58
C ALA A 120 -8.48 -13.20 5.08
N ARG A 121 -8.68 -14.20 4.22
CA ARG A 121 -8.82 -14.05 2.77
C ARG A 121 -10.00 -13.15 2.40
N ARG A 122 -11.18 -13.41 2.98
CA ARG A 122 -12.38 -12.60 2.75
C ARG A 122 -12.19 -11.14 3.17
N MET A 123 -11.51 -10.88 4.29
CA MET A 123 -11.25 -9.52 4.72
C MET A 123 -10.26 -8.80 3.81
N VAL A 124 -9.13 -9.40 3.44
CA VAL A 124 -8.18 -8.77 2.51
C VAL A 124 -8.88 -8.44 1.19
N ARG A 125 -9.70 -9.36 0.67
CA ARG A 125 -10.52 -9.11 -0.52
C ARG A 125 -11.48 -7.95 -0.34
N ARG A 126 -12.21 -7.87 0.78
CA ARG A 126 -13.12 -6.75 1.08
C ARG A 126 -12.38 -5.42 1.09
N GLU A 127 -11.25 -5.34 1.78
CA GLU A 127 -10.47 -4.10 1.89
C GLU A 127 -9.92 -3.65 0.53
N LEU A 128 -9.44 -4.59 -0.30
CA LEU A 128 -9.06 -4.31 -1.67
C LEU A 128 -10.24 -3.80 -2.50
N THR A 129 -11.39 -4.47 -2.45
CA THR A 129 -12.59 -4.01 -3.18
C THR A 129 -13.02 -2.61 -2.77
N ASN A 130 -12.95 -2.28 -1.47
CA ASN A 130 -13.26 -0.93 -1.00
C ASN A 130 -12.26 0.10 -1.52
N PHE A 131 -10.96 -0.23 -1.53
CA PHE A 131 -9.93 0.62 -2.14
C PHE A 131 -10.21 0.86 -3.63
N GLY A 132 -10.56 -0.20 -4.37
CA GLY A 132 -10.91 -0.09 -5.80
C GLY A 132 -12.06 0.88 -6.04
N ARG A 133 -13.17 0.72 -5.29
CA ARG A 133 -14.32 1.65 -5.37
C ARG A 133 -13.93 3.09 -5.02
N PHE A 134 -13.09 3.27 -4.01
CA PHE A 134 -12.62 4.57 -3.57
C PHE A 134 -11.79 5.26 -4.66
N ILE A 135 -10.80 4.58 -5.23
CA ILE A 135 -9.92 5.20 -6.21
C ILE A 135 -10.60 5.46 -7.56
N GLU A 136 -11.49 4.57 -7.99
CA GLU A 136 -12.27 4.74 -9.22
C GLU A 136 -13.29 5.88 -9.09
N GLY A 137 -13.81 6.12 -7.89
CA GLY A 137 -14.73 7.23 -7.62
C GLY A 137 -14.04 8.58 -7.45
N HIS A 138 -12.76 8.62 -7.12
CA HIS A 138 -12.08 9.86 -6.73
C HIS A 138 -11.55 10.72 -7.89
N GLY A 139 -11.41 10.18 -9.11
CA GLY A 139 -10.81 10.90 -10.24
C GLY A 139 -9.33 11.24 -9.98
N GLU A 140 -8.43 10.89 -10.90
CA GLU A 140 -6.96 11.06 -10.84
C GLU A 140 -6.35 11.39 -9.46
N ALA A 141 -5.74 10.38 -8.83
CA ALA A 141 -5.05 10.54 -7.55
C ALA A 141 -4.11 11.75 -7.58
N GLY A 142 -4.38 12.73 -6.71
CA GLY A 142 -3.47 13.85 -6.48
C GLY A 142 -2.08 13.33 -6.09
N GLY A 143 -1.02 14.02 -6.54
CA GLY A 143 0.36 13.54 -6.44
C GLY A 143 0.73 12.93 -5.08
N GLY A 144 1.42 11.78 -5.11
CA GLY A 144 1.95 11.09 -3.94
C GLY A 144 3.47 11.30 -3.75
N TRP A 145 3.97 10.96 -2.57
CA TRP A 145 5.42 10.91 -2.31
C TRP A 145 6.04 9.70 -3.01
N ARG A 146 7.03 9.92 -3.88
CA ARG A 146 7.63 8.89 -4.75
C ARG A 146 9.07 8.49 -4.40
N GLY A 147 9.47 8.64 -3.15
CA GLY A 147 10.80 8.17 -2.73
C GLY A 147 10.90 6.64 -2.81
N THR A 148 12.08 6.15 -3.20
CA THR A 148 12.39 4.72 -3.17
C THR A 148 12.93 4.37 -1.78
N ILE A 149 12.43 3.30 -1.18
CA ILE A 149 12.94 2.77 0.10
C ILE A 149 13.58 1.42 -0.17
N ARG A 150 14.80 1.20 0.35
CA ARG A 150 15.46 -0.12 0.35
C ARG A 150 16.08 -0.40 1.71
N GLY A 151 15.67 -1.50 2.33
CA GLY A 151 16.13 -1.87 3.68
C GLY A 151 15.71 -0.86 4.75
N GLY A 152 14.53 -0.24 4.60
CA GLY A 152 14.03 0.78 5.54
C GLY A 152 14.67 2.17 5.41
N GLN A 153 15.60 2.37 4.48
CA GLN A 153 16.27 3.65 4.23
C GLN A 153 15.75 4.30 2.95
N VAL A 154 15.44 5.60 3.01
CA VAL A 154 15.07 6.40 1.83
C VAL A 154 16.30 6.57 0.96
N ARG A 155 16.18 6.21 -0.31
CA ARG A 155 17.17 6.53 -1.33
C ARG A 155 16.79 7.88 -1.95
N PRO A 156 17.73 8.85 -2.05
CA PRO A 156 17.51 10.05 -2.84
C PRO A 156 17.12 9.64 -4.26
N GLN A 157 16.09 10.28 -4.81
CA GLN A 157 15.81 10.16 -6.24
C GLN A 157 16.95 10.88 -6.96
N GLU A 158 17.67 10.19 -7.84
CA GLU A 158 18.56 10.86 -8.78
C GLU A 158 17.67 11.82 -9.61
N PRO A 159 17.94 13.13 -9.61
CA PRO A 159 17.12 14.08 -10.35
C PRO A 159 17.01 13.61 -11.80
N GLU A 160 15.79 13.60 -12.34
CA GLU A 160 15.57 13.34 -13.76
C GLU A 160 16.54 14.25 -14.51
N PRO A 161 17.48 13.73 -15.32
CA PRO A 161 18.37 14.58 -16.08
C PRO A 161 17.48 15.54 -16.87
N PRO A 162 17.80 16.84 -16.90
CA PRO A 162 16.95 17.82 -17.55
C PRO A 162 16.64 17.32 -18.96
N ARG A 163 15.35 17.09 -19.24
CA ARG A 163 14.91 16.73 -20.58
C ARG A 163 15.47 17.79 -21.51
N SER A 164 16.38 17.36 -22.39
CA SER A 164 17.00 18.21 -23.39
C SER A 164 15.91 19.07 -24.05
N ARG A 165 15.91 20.37 -23.72
CA ARG A 165 15.20 21.39 -24.49
C ARG A 165 16.20 21.95 -25.50
N VAL A 166 16.64 21.12 -26.44
CA VAL A 166 17.14 21.67 -27.70
C VAL A 166 16.02 21.55 -28.70
N ALA A 167 15.22 22.62 -28.75
CA ALA A 167 14.34 22.89 -29.87
C ALA A 167 15.22 23.00 -31.12
N GLY A 168 14.88 22.25 -32.18
CA GLY A 168 15.44 22.50 -33.49
C GLY A 168 15.09 23.92 -33.92
N TRP A 169 16.12 24.73 -34.17
CA TRP A 169 16.00 26.00 -34.87
C TRP A 169 16.70 25.88 -36.22
N PRO A 170 16.05 26.27 -37.32
CA PRO A 170 16.70 26.39 -38.61
C PRO A 170 17.46 27.72 -38.67
N VAL A 171 18.70 27.67 -39.12
CA VAL A 171 19.38 28.75 -39.85
C VAL A 171 20.04 28.04 -41.02
N GLY A 172 19.71 28.29 -42.27
CA GLY A 172 19.62 29.57 -42.96
C GLY A 172 20.52 29.42 -44.17
#